data_AF-A0A173TQ57-F1
#
_entry.id   AF-A0A173TQ57-F1
#
_cell.length_a   1.000
_cell.length_b   1.000
_cell.length_c   1.000
_cell.angle_alpha   90.00
_cell.angle_beta   90.00
_cell.angle_gamma   90.00
#
_symmetry.space_group_name_H-M   'P 1'
#
loop_
_entity.id
_entity.type
_entity.pdbx_description
1 polymer ?
#
loop_
_entity_poly.entity_id
_entity_poly.type
_entity_poly.pdbx_seq_one_letter_code
_entity_poly.pdbx_strand_id
1 'polypeptide(L)' 'MEEFAKKIRKLRMSRNMSQKDLADLLNVDRTTVAGWETKDRMPDVFLLIRIADIFDTTLDELVGRE' A
#
# COMPACT_ATOMS: atom_id res chain seq x y z
N MET A 1 -12.23 1.57 -3.11
CA MET A 1 -11.11 2.03 -2.26
C MET A 1 -10.93 1.13 -1.03
N GLU A 2 -12.01 0.61 -0.44
CA GLU A 2 -11.94 -0.42 0.62
C GLU A 2 -11.12 -1.67 0.23
N GLU A 3 -11.20 -2.11 -1.04
CA GLU A 3 -10.41 -3.23 -1.56
C GLU A 3 -8.89 -2.96 -1.54
N PHE A 4 -8.44 -1.79 -2.03
CA PHE A 4 -7.03 -1.38 -1.98
C PHE A 4 -6.51 -1.33 -0.53
N ALA A 5 -7.27 -0.69 0.38
CA ALA A 5 -6.91 -0.56 1.79
C ALA A 5 -6.71 -1.92 2.48
N LYS A 6 -7.59 -2.90 2.17
CA LYS A 6 -7.47 -4.28 2.65
C LYS A 6 -6.26 -4.98 2.04
N LYS A 7 -6.05 -4.82 0.72
CA LYS A 7 -4.97 -5.48 -0.02
C LYS A 7 -3.60 -5.02 0.47
N ILE A 8 -3.35 -3.71 0.55
CA ILE A 8 -2.07 -3.17 0.99
C ILE A 8 -1.74 -3.58 2.43
N ARG A 9 -2.76 -3.58 3.32
CA ARG A 9 -2.60 -4.05 4.69
C ARG A 9 -2.22 -5.53 4.73
N LYS A 10 -2.87 -6.36 3.92
CA LYS A 10 -2.58 -7.80 3.82
C LYS A 10 -1.15 -8.06 3.31
N LEU A 11 -0.73 -7.36 2.26
CA LEU A 11 0.62 -7.46 1.69
C LEU A 11 1.70 -7.00 2.69
N ARG A 12 1.44 -5.89 3.39
CA ARG A 12 2.34 -5.42 4.44
C ARG A 12 2.48 -6.45 5.57
N MET A 13 1.37 -7.02 6.03
CA MET A 13 1.37 -8.03 7.08
C MET A 13 2.01 -9.34 6.64
N SER A 14 1.84 -9.77 5.38
CA SER A 14 2.50 -11.00 4.87
C SER A 14 4.02 -10.89 4.83
N ARG A 15 4.55 -9.66 4.75
CA ARG A 15 5.98 -9.35 4.85
C ARG A 15 6.45 -9.00 6.27
N ASN A 16 5.60 -9.18 7.29
CA ASN A 16 5.89 -8.80 8.70
C ASN A 16 6.30 -7.33 8.89
N MET A 17 5.81 -6.44 8.03
CA MET A 17 6.15 -5.02 8.09
C MET A 17 5.16 -4.23 8.96
N SER A 18 5.66 -3.26 9.71
CA SER A 18 4.83 -2.22 10.33
C SER A 18 4.44 -1.14 9.31
N GLN A 19 3.44 -0.30 9.64
CA GLN A 19 3.10 0.86 8.81
C GLN A 19 4.29 1.81 8.63
N LYS A 20 5.18 1.88 9.63
CA LYS A 20 6.38 2.71 9.57
C LYS A 20 7.39 2.12 8.58
N ASP A 21 7.61 0.81 8.62
CA ASP A 21 8.57 0.16 7.71
C ASP A 21 8.19 0.35 6.23
N LEU A 22 6.89 0.24 5.91
CA LEU A 22 6.40 0.51 4.56
C LEU A 22 6.54 1.99 4.20
N ALA A 23 6.30 2.89 5.15
CA ALA A 23 6.44 4.32 4.94
C ALA A 23 7.90 4.71 4.67
N ASP A 24 8.84 4.12 5.42
CA ASP A 24 10.27 4.32 5.27
C ASP A 24 10.76 3.80 3.89
N LEU A 25 10.28 2.63 3.44
CA LEU A 25 10.59 2.13 2.09
C LEU A 25 10.08 3.05 0.98
N LEU A 26 8.88 3.61 1.17
CA LEU A 26 8.25 4.50 0.20
C LEU A 26 8.70 5.96 0.32
N ASN A 27 9.54 6.28 1.32
CA ASN A 27 9.95 7.64 1.66
C ASN A 27 8.75 8.59 1.85
N VAL A 28 7.77 8.13 2.64
CA VAL A 28 6.56 8.89 3.03
C VAL A 28 6.36 8.84 4.54
N ASP A 29 5.48 9.68 5.07
CA ASP A 29 5.12 9.60 6.49
C ASP A 29 4.29 8.35 6.82
N ARG A 30 4.49 7.80 8.03
CA ARG A 30 3.66 6.70 8.57
C ARG A 30 2.15 7.01 8.51
N THR A 31 1.78 8.28 8.70
CA THR A 31 0.38 8.73 8.65
C THR A 31 -0.22 8.61 7.25
N THR A 32 0.60 8.71 6.21
CA THR A 32 0.20 8.49 4.81
C THR A 32 -0.19 7.03 4.60
N VAL A 33 0.66 6.09 5.03
CA VAL A 33 0.35 4.64 4.99
C VAL A 33 -0.88 4.31 5.83
N ALA A 34 -0.99 4.87 7.04
CA ALA A 34 -2.19 4.69 7.87
C ALA A 34 -3.45 5.24 7.18
N GLY A 35 -3.34 6.36 6.47
CA GLY A 35 -4.41 6.96 5.68
C GLY A 35 -4.88 6.04 4.54
N TRP A 36 -3.96 5.35 3.88
CA TRP A 36 -4.28 4.34 2.86
C TRP A 36 -5.05 3.16 3.43
N GLU A 37 -4.67 2.70 4.63
CA GLU A 37 -5.30 1.53 5.26
C GLU A 37 -6.64 1.84 5.95
N THR A 38 -6.94 3.10 6.27
CA THR A 38 -8.07 3.43 7.18
C THR A 38 -8.94 4.61 6.75
N LYS A 39 -8.46 5.54 5.93
CA LYS A 39 -9.15 6.80 5.61
C LYS A 39 -9.58 6.92 4.15
N ASP A 40 -9.67 5.79 3.45
CA ASP A 40 -10.09 5.75 2.05
C ASP A 40 -9.25 6.65 1.14
N ARG A 41 -7.96 6.81 1.47
CA ARG A 41 -7.03 7.63 0.70
C ARG A 41 -6.27 6.74 -0.27
N MET A 42 -6.14 7.13 -1.53
CA MET A 42 -5.26 6.43 -2.47
C MET A 42 -3.88 7.10 -2.55
N PRO A 43 -2.80 6.33 -2.75
CA PRO A 43 -1.53 6.87 -3.19
C PRO A 43 -1.66 7.46 -4.59
N ASP A 44 -0.72 8.32 -4.96
CA ASP A 44 -0.55 8.70 -6.36
C ASP A 44 -0.05 7.52 -7.20
N VAL A 45 -0.08 7.68 -8.52
CA VAL A 45 0.30 6.63 -9.48
C VAL A 45 1.76 6.19 -9.29
N PHE A 46 2.68 7.10 -8.96
CA PHE A 46 4.09 6.75 -8.77
C PHE A 46 4.29 5.90 -7.51
N LEU A 47 3.62 6.24 -6.41
CA LEU A 47 3.63 5.43 -5.20
C LEU A 47 2.94 4.08 -5.42
N LEU A 48 1.84 4.03 -6.18
CA LEU A 48 1.19 2.76 -6.54
C LEU A 48 2.15 1.83 -7.29
N ILE A 49 2.91 2.35 -8.26
CA ILE A 49 3.93 1.56 -8.99
C ILE A 49 4.99 1.04 -8.01
N ARG A 50 5.50 1.91 -7.13
CA ARG A 50 6.51 1.48 -6.14
C ARG A 50 5.98 0.45 -5.15
N ILE A 51 4.72 0.55 -4.75
CA ILE A 51 4.06 -0.45 -3.90
C ILE A 51 3.97 -1.78 -4.64
N ALA A 52 3.56 -1.77 -5.91
CA ALA A 52 3.54 -2.94 -6.77
C ALA A 52 4.92 -3.61 -6.87
N ASP A 53 5.98 -2.82 -7.09
CA ASP A 53 7.36 -3.31 -7.14
C ASP A 53 7.84 -3.90 -5.81
N ILE A 54 7.53 -3.26 -4.67
CA ILE A 54 7.93 -3.74 -3.32
C ILE A 54 7.29 -5.09 -3.00
N PHE A 55 6.04 -5.28 -3.39
CA PHE A 55 5.27 -6.47 -3.05
C PHE A 55 5.27 -7.54 -4.15
N ASP A 56 5.91 -7.28 -5.30
CA ASP A 56 5.95 -8.16 -6.47
C ASP A 56 4.52 -8.54 -6.93
N THR A 57 3.70 -7.51 -7.16
CA THR A 57 2.28 -7.61 -7.54
C THR A 57 1.99 -6.62 -8.66
N THR A 58 0.86 -6.78 -9.36
CA THR A 58 0.46 -5.82 -10.40
C THR A 58 -0.40 -4.69 -9.84
N LEU A 59 -0.48 -3.57 -10.57
CA LEU A 59 -1.39 -2.48 -10.20
C LEU A 59 -2.84 -2.93 -10.15
N ASP A 60 -3.26 -3.76 -11.11
CA ASP A 60 -4.61 -4.32 -11.20
C ASP A 60 -4.95 -5.15 -9.95
N GLU A 61 -4.04 -6.01 -9.50
CA GLU A 61 -4.18 -6.78 -8.26
C GLU A 61 -4.20 -5.90 -7.00
N LEU A 62 -3.47 -4.78 -7.04
CA LEU A 62 -3.36 -3.84 -5.92
C LEU A 62 -4.66 -3.03 -5.75
N VAL A 63 -5.27 -2.61 -6.86
CA VAL A 63 -6.50 -1.78 -6.85
C VAL A 63 -7.79 -2.61 -6.90
N GLY A 64 -7.70 -3.94 -7.04
CA GLY A 64 -8.84 -4.86 -7.02
C GLY A 64 -9.56 -4.96 -8.37
N ARG A 65 -8.84 -4.77 -9.47
CA ARG A 65 -9.33 -4.96 -10.84
C ARG A 65 -8.86 -6.34 -11.34
N GLU A 66 -9.42 -7.40 -10.79
CA GLU A 66 -9.24 -8.77 -11.32
C GLU A 66 -10.09 -9.01 -12.58
#